data_AF-A0A0N4XU63-F1
#
_entry.id   AF-A0A0N4XU63-F1
#
_cell.length_a   1.000
_cell.length_b   1.000
_cell.length_c   1.000
_cell.angle_alpha   90.00
_cell.angle_beta   90.00
_cell.angle_gamma   90.00
#
_symmetry.space_group_name_H-M   'P 1'
#
loop_
_entity.id
_entity.type
_entity.pdbx_description
1 polymer ?
#
loop_
_entity_poly.entity_id
_entity_poly.type
_entity_poly.pdbx_seq_one_letter_code
_entity_poly.pdbx_strand_id
1 'polypeptide(L)'
;MTISYDEEFSSLMLRWRGSLWKAVLKDLIAFYIGYYVILAIQWYVLDEKQKEYFTGWIHWCEIGSQYIPLSFLLGFFVSVIVARWWEQFNWISWPDKMMMMVSACLPGRENLEIRQAIARWSSLQAAVAWSGISVRTLKRFPTERHMVEAKLMTEEEYDMYMNLDAPHGKWFVPIMWIVNLIKKQYHAKKIDTIQMDMLLKQVYSYRDGFAMLFVYDWVKIPLVYTQVVAIATYGYFFICLIGRQPKLDQKSMETEITILFPIFTTFQMLFYLGWLKVGQFLMNPFGEDDDDFELNYVLDRNTCIAHMMATELSDQCPDVGAPMEKLIPHTRASFKIQDVIPKSHLASFKLTEKEMKLIKPEDIEESERLLAEKRSHRRLGNILSRSLDDAKKNAKKNGDIEEDSEEDDKN
;
A
#
# COMPACT_ATOMS: atom_id res chain seq x y z
N MET A 1 -17.25 9.22 6.64
CA MET A 1 -16.09 10.05 6.32
C MET A 1 -14.89 9.14 6.39
N THR A 2 -14.16 8.94 5.29
CA THR A 2 -12.81 8.34 5.35
C THR A 2 -12.01 9.07 6.42
N ILE A 3 -11.39 8.33 7.32
CA ILE A 3 -10.79 8.94 8.50
C ILE A 3 -9.47 9.64 8.11
N SER A 4 -9.50 10.98 8.09
CA SER A 4 -8.28 11.78 8.09
C SER A 4 -7.80 11.99 9.53
N TYR A 5 -6.49 11.96 9.75
CA TYR A 5 -5.85 12.29 11.01
C TYR A 5 -4.50 12.97 10.75
N ASP A 6 -4.27 14.09 11.43
CA ASP A 6 -3.01 14.84 11.41
C ASP A 6 -2.24 14.71 12.75
N GLU A 7 -2.66 13.78 13.59
CA GLU A 7 -2.19 13.63 14.98
C GLU A 7 -0.99 12.69 15.12
N GLU A 8 -0.22 12.87 16.20
CA GLU A 8 0.86 11.97 16.58
C GLU A 8 0.36 10.54 16.84
N PHE A 9 1.19 9.55 16.54
CA PHE A 9 0.85 8.13 16.55
C PHE A 9 0.26 7.64 17.90
N SER A 10 0.69 8.22 19.02
CA SER A 10 0.20 7.87 20.36
C SER A 10 -1.27 8.24 20.58
N SER A 11 -1.73 9.36 20.01
CA SER A 11 -3.13 9.81 20.10
C SER A 11 -4.08 8.89 19.31
N LEU A 12 -3.60 8.36 18.18
CA LEU A 12 -4.36 7.44 17.33
C LEU A 12 -4.80 6.16 18.06
N MET A 13 -3.99 5.69 19.01
CA MET A 13 -4.28 4.49 19.80
C MET A 13 -5.52 4.62 20.70
N LEU A 14 -5.97 5.84 21.00
CA LEU A 14 -7.11 6.12 21.87
C LEU A 14 -8.43 6.37 21.10
N ARG A 15 -8.39 6.41 19.77
CA ARG A 15 -9.57 6.65 18.94
C ARG A 15 -10.50 5.43 18.92
N TRP A 16 -11.82 5.68 18.86
CA TRP A 16 -12.83 4.60 18.79
C TRP A 16 -13.39 4.34 17.38
N ARG A 17 -13.71 5.39 16.62
CA ARG A 17 -14.25 5.25 15.26
C ARG A 17 -13.12 4.82 14.30
N GLY A 18 -13.42 3.82 13.46
CA GLY A 18 -12.44 3.14 12.57
C GLY A 18 -11.22 2.54 13.28
N SER A 19 -11.28 2.29 14.59
CA SER A 19 -10.11 1.81 15.31
C SER A 19 -10.05 0.29 15.44
N LEU A 20 -8.84 -0.19 15.71
CA LEU A 20 -8.55 -1.57 16.06
C LEU A 20 -9.44 -2.09 17.19
N TRP A 21 -9.73 -1.24 18.18
CA TRP A 21 -10.54 -1.60 19.33
C TRP A 21 -11.97 -1.94 18.93
N LYS A 22 -12.62 -1.08 18.14
CA LYS A 22 -13.99 -1.31 17.64
C LYS A 22 -14.05 -2.61 16.82
N ALA A 23 -13.00 -2.90 16.06
CA ALA A 23 -12.91 -4.06 15.18
C ALA A 23 -12.78 -5.40 15.91
N VAL A 24 -11.96 -5.45 16.97
CA VAL A 24 -11.59 -6.71 17.66
C VAL A 24 -12.39 -6.92 18.95
N LEU A 25 -13.05 -5.89 19.50
CA LEU A 25 -13.70 -5.97 20.82
C LEU A 25 -14.66 -7.16 20.95
N LYS A 26 -15.51 -7.42 19.95
CA LYS A 26 -16.48 -8.52 20.01
C LYS A 26 -15.79 -9.88 20.06
N ASP A 27 -14.77 -10.08 19.22
CA ASP A 27 -13.97 -11.32 19.18
C ASP A 27 -13.20 -11.50 20.50
N LEU A 28 -12.66 -10.41 21.06
CA LEU A 28 -11.93 -10.43 22.33
C LEU A 28 -12.83 -10.78 23.52
N ILE A 29 -14.04 -10.21 23.59
CA ILE A 29 -15.03 -10.56 24.61
C ILE A 29 -15.41 -12.05 24.49
N ALA A 30 -15.69 -12.54 23.28
CA ALA A 30 -16.02 -13.94 23.06
C ALA A 30 -14.88 -14.88 23.50
N PHE A 31 -13.63 -14.50 23.21
CA PHE A 31 -12.46 -15.24 23.68
C PHE A 31 -12.35 -15.25 25.21
N TYR A 32 -12.54 -14.12 25.88
CA TYR A 32 -12.50 -14.09 27.35
C TYR A 32 -13.61 -14.92 27.98
N ILE A 33 -14.83 -14.87 27.44
CA ILE A 33 -15.93 -15.74 27.91
C ILE A 33 -15.51 -17.20 27.81
N GLY A 34 -15.01 -17.64 26.65
CA GLY A 34 -14.51 -19.01 26.47
C GLY A 34 -13.36 -19.36 27.42
N TYR A 35 -12.40 -18.46 27.58
CA TYR A 35 -11.24 -18.64 28.44
C TYR A 35 -11.64 -18.84 29.90
N TYR A 36 -12.52 -17.98 30.44
CA TYR A 36 -12.98 -18.06 31.82
C TYR A 36 -13.95 -19.22 32.08
N VAL A 37 -14.73 -19.62 31.08
CA VAL A 37 -15.57 -20.84 31.18
C VAL A 37 -14.68 -22.08 31.31
N ILE A 38 -13.64 -22.21 30.48
CA ILE A 38 -12.68 -23.32 30.57
C ILE A 38 -11.94 -23.29 31.91
N LEU A 39 -11.51 -22.11 32.35
CA LEU A 39 -10.86 -21.94 33.66
C LEU A 39 -11.78 -22.36 34.81
N ALA A 40 -13.06 -21.96 34.78
CA ALA A 40 -14.04 -22.34 35.80
C ALA A 40 -14.28 -23.86 35.84
N ILE A 41 -14.34 -24.51 34.67
CA ILE A 41 -14.41 -25.98 34.57
C ILE A 41 -13.17 -26.60 35.21
N GLN A 42 -11.98 -26.07 34.90
CA GLN A 42 -10.73 -26.58 35.44
C GLN A 42 -10.66 -26.47 36.97
N TRP A 43 -11.15 -25.39 37.56
CA TRP A 43 -11.12 -25.17 39.00
C TRP A 43 -12.19 -25.93 39.77
N TYR A 44 -13.44 -25.88 39.31
CA TYR A 44 -14.62 -26.30 40.09
C TYR A 44 -15.20 -27.66 39.67
N VAL A 45 -14.90 -28.15 38.47
CA VAL A 45 -15.53 -29.36 37.91
C VAL A 45 -14.56 -30.53 37.81
N LEU A 46 -13.29 -30.28 37.45
CA LEU A 46 -12.31 -31.35 37.25
C LEU A 46 -11.75 -31.90 38.57
N ASP A 47 -11.67 -33.23 38.67
CA ASP A 47 -10.95 -33.93 39.75
C ASP A 47 -9.42 -33.85 39.55
N GLU A 48 -8.62 -34.17 40.58
CA GLU A 48 -7.15 -34.08 40.52
C GLU A 48 -6.53 -34.87 39.35
N LYS A 49 -7.00 -36.10 39.10
CA LYS A 49 -6.55 -36.91 37.96
C LYS A 49 -6.92 -36.30 36.61
N GLN A 50 -8.08 -35.64 36.52
CA GLN A 50 -8.54 -34.99 35.29
C GLN A 50 -7.78 -33.68 35.04
N LYS A 51 -7.41 -32.96 36.11
CA LYS A 51 -6.53 -31.78 36.01
C LYS A 51 -5.17 -32.16 35.43
N GLU A 52 -4.59 -33.28 35.86
CA GLU A 52 -3.32 -33.78 35.30
C GLU A 52 -3.44 -34.11 33.80
N TYR A 53 -4.52 -34.80 33.40
CA TYR A 53 -4.78 -35.06 31.98
C TYR A 53 -5.01 -33.77 31.17
N PHE A 54 -5.71 -32.80 31.74
CA PHE A 54 -5.93 -31.49 31.13
C PHE A 54 -4.62 -30.71 30.96
N THR A 55 -3.69 -30.79 31.91
CA THR A 55 -2.33 -30.24 31.75
C THR A 55 -1.62 -30.84 30.53
N GLY A 56 -1.83 -32.13 30.25
CA GLY A 56 -1.37 -32.76 29.01
C GLY A 56 -1.98 -32.11 27.74
N TRP A 57 -3.27 -31.78 27.75
CA TRP A 57 -3.93 -31.04 26.67
C TRP A 57 -3.39 -29.63 26.51
N ILE A 58 -3.15 -28.91 27.61
CA ILE A 58 -2.53 -27.57 27.59
C ILE A 58 -1.19 -27.64 26.85
N HIS A 59 -0.32 -28.59 27.23
CA HIS A 59 0.98 -28.75 26.61
C HIS A 59 0.89 -29.12 25.12
N TRP A 60 -0.02 -30.03 24.77
CA TRP A 60 -0.24 -30.41 23.38
C TRP A 60 -0.72 -29.24 22.52
N CYS A 61 -1.65 -28.43 23.02
CA CYS A 61 -2.13 -27.22 22.35
C CYS A 61 -1.03 -26.14 22.27
N GLU A 62 -0.17 -26.02 23.29
CA GLU A 62 0.96 -25.08 23.27
C GLU A 62 1.93 -25.42 22.13
N ILE A 63 2.31 -26.68 21.99
CA ILE A 63 3.13 -27.17 20.85
C ILE A 63 2.36 -26.95 19.54
N GLY A 64 1.08 -27.33 19.49
CA GLY A 64 0.20 -27.16 18.34
C GLY A 64 0.19 -25.73 17.79
N SER A 65 0.17 -24.74 18.69
CA SER A 65 0.13 -23.32 18.32
C SER A 65 1.41 -22.84 17.61
N GLN A 66 2.55 -23.51 17.81
CA GLN A 66 3.83 -23.14 17.19
C GLN A 66 3.91 -23.55 15.72
N TYR A 67 3.10 -24.51 15.28
CA TYR A 67 3.08 -24.98 13.89
C TYR A 67 2.33 -24.05 12.94
N ILE A 68 1.57 -23.06 13.44
CA ILE A 68 0.76 -22.16 12.61
C ILE A 68 1.53 -20.85 12.36
N PRO A 69 2.09 -20.62 11.16
CA PRO A 69 2.86 -19.41 10.86
C PRO A 69 1.94 -18.23 10.51
N LEU A 70 1.19 -17.73 11.49
CA LEU A 70 0.20 -16.67 11.28
C LEU A 70 0.78 -15.40 10.66
N SER A 71 1.97 -14.98 11.09
CA SER A 71 2.58 -13.74 10.61
C SER A 71 2.84 -13.76 9.10
N PHE A 72 3.30 -14.90 8.59
CA PHE A 72 3.55 -15.09 7.16
C PHE A 72 2.22 -15.05 6.40
N LEU A 73 1.26 -15.88 6.82
CA LEU A 73 -0.03 -16.03 6.14
C LEU A 73 -0.81 -14.71 6.09
N LEU A 74 -0.92 -14.00 7.22
CA LEU A 74 -1.59 -12.71 7.32
C LEU A 74 -0.83 -11.62 6.55
N GLY A 75 0.51 -11.64 6.59
CA GLY A 75 1.36 -10.70 5.85
C GLY A 75 1.10 -10.72 4.36
N PHE A 76 1.12 -11.90 3.73
CA PHE A 76 0.81 -12.03 2.30
C PHE A 76 -0.64 -11.68 1.99
N PHE A 77 -1.58 -12.14 2.81
CA PHE A 77 -3.00 -11.89 2.60
C PHE A 77 -3.33 -10.39 2.63
N VAL A 78 -2.92 -9.69 3.68
CA VAL A 78 -3.20 -8.27 3.86
C VAL A 78 -2.45 -7.42 2.85
N SER A 79 -1.22 -7.79 2.47
CA SER A 79 -0.47 -7.07 1.44
C SER A 79 -1.19 -7.08 0.08
N VAL A 80 -1.76 -8.23 -0.31
CA VAL A 80 -2.55 -8.34 -1.56
C VAL A 80 -3.82 -7.48 -1.48
N ILE A 81 -4.50 -7.46 -0.33
CA ILE A 81 -5.69 -6.64 -0.14
C ILE A 81 -5.36 -5.15 -0.21
N VAL A 82 -4.32 -4.69 0.51
CA VAL A 82 -3.90 -3.29 0.52
C VAL A 82 -3.51 -2.82 -0.89
N ALA A 83 -2.79 -3.66 -1.64
CA ALA A 83 -2.45 -3.35 -3.03
C ALA A 83 -3.71 -3.17 -3.89
N ARG A 84 -4.67 -4.12 -3.82
CA ARG A 84 -5.95 -4.02 -4.53
C ARG A 84 -6.79 -2.84 -4.09
N TRP A 85 -6.77 -2.49 -2.80
CA TRP A 85 -7.46 -1.33 -2.26
C TRP A 85 -6.93 -0.03 -2.89
N TRP A 86 -5.61 0.11 -2.98
CA TRP A 86 -4.99 1.29 -3.59
C TRP A 86 -5.17 1.35 -5.11
N GLU A 87 -5.13 0.21 -5.79
CA GLU A 87 -5.47 0.15 -7.21
C GLU A 87 -6.93 0.58 -7.47
N GLN A 88 -7.89 0.09 -6.68
CA GLN A 88 -9.29 0.53 -6.78
C GLN A 88 -9.43 2.03 -6.54
N PHE A 89 -8.73 2.60 -5.55
CA PHE A 89 -8.71 4.05 -5.33
C PHE A 89 -8.23 4.82 -6.58
N ASN A 90 -7.13 4.37 -7.18
CA ASN A 90 -6.54 5.00 -8.36
C ASN A 90 -7.43 4.93 -9.62
N TRP A 91 -8.36 3.97 -9.68
CA TRP A 91 -9.33 3.84 -10.77
C TRP A 91 -10.62 4.64 -10.55
N ILE A 92 -10.80 5.32 -9.42
CA ILE A 92 -11.91 6.26 -9.24
C ILE A 92 -11.77 7.38 -10.28
N SER A 93 -12.73 7.44 -11.21
CA SER A 93 -12.69 8.38 -12.33
C SER A 93 -13.07 9.80 -11.93
N TRP A 94 -12.27 10.78 -12.38
CA TRP A 94 -12.49 12.22 -12.19
C TRP A 94 -12.68 12.90 -13.55
N PRO A 95 -13.75 13.68 -13.76
CA PRO A 95 -14.07 14.26 -15.07
C PRO A 95 -13.16 15.45 -15.44
N ASP A 96 -12.33 15.93 -14.52
CA ASP A 96 -11.53 17.16 -14.64
C ASP A 96 -10.71 17.21 -15.93
N LYS A 97 -9.94 16.16 -16.24
CA LYS A 97 -9.12 16.12 -17.47
C LYS A 97 -9.97 16.17 -18.73
N MET A 98 -11.09 15.45 -18.73
CA MET A 98 -12.05 15.48 -19.83
C MET A 98 -12.68 16.86 -19.97
N MET A 99 -13.09 17.49 -18.87
CA MET A 99 -13.73 18.81 -18.89
C MET A 99 -12.77 19.94 -19.28
N MET A 100 -11.49 19.85 -18.90
CA MET A 100 -10.45 20.77 -19.40
C MET A 100 -10.36 20.67 -20.93
N MET A 101 -10.35 19.44 -21.48
CA MET A 101 -10.29 19.23 -22.92
C MET A 101 -11.56 19.71 -23.63
N VAL A 102 -12.72 19.45 -23.05
CA VAL A 102 -14.02 19.92 -23.55
C VAL A 102 -14.05 21.44 -23.62
N SER A 103 -13.60 22.14 -22.57
CA SER A 103 -13.55 23.61 -22.59
C SER A 103 -12.55 24.14 -23.61
N ALA A 104 -11.42 23.46 -23.83
CA ALA A 104 -10.41 23.89 -24.79
C ALA A 104 -10.85 23.69 -26.26
N CYS A 105 -11.54 22.58 -26.56
CA CYS A 105 -11.94 22.24 -27.92
C CYS A 105 -13.30 22.85 -28.32
N LEU A 106 -14.13 23.25 -27.37
CA LEU A 106 -15.46 23.81 -27.62
C LEU A 106 -15.61 25.17 -26.91
N PRO A 107 -14.86 26.20 -27.32
CA PRO A 107 -14.95 27.54 -26.72
C PRO A 107 -16.25 28.25 -27.13
N GLY A 108 -16.54 29.39 -26.50
CA GLY A 108 -17.64 30.28 -26.87
C GLY A 108 -18.99 29.92 -26.22
N ARG A 109 -19.92 30.88 -26.24
CA ARG A 109 -21.25 30.74 -25.64
C ARG A 109 -22.16 29.79 -26.44
N GLU A 110 -21.93 29.68 -27.74
CA GLU A 110 -22.64 28.79 -28.65
C GLU A 110 -22.42 27.29 -28.36
N ASN A 111 -21.39 26.97 -27.57
CA ASN A 111 -21.08 25.61 -27.15
C ASN A 111 -21.43 25.34 -25.68
N LEU A 112 -22.02 26.31 -24.96
CA LEU A 112 -22.38 26.19 -23.55
C LEU A 112 -23.26 24.96 -23.27
N GLU A 113 -24.34 24.78 -24.04
CA GLU A 113 -25.27 23.65 -23.87
C GLU A 113 -24.58 22.30 -24.10
N ILE A 114 -23.65 22.25 -25.07
CA ILE A 114 -22.86 21.04 -25.38
C ILE A 114 -21.95 20.70 -24.20
N ARG A 115 -21.23 21.69 -23.65
CA ARG A 115 -20.34 21.48 -22.50
C ARG A 115 -21.14 21.08 -21.25
N GLN A 116 -22.29 21.71 -21.01
CA GLN A 116 -23.18 21.36 -19.90
C GLN A 116 -23.75 19.95 -20.04
N ALA A 117 -24.13 19.53 -21.25
CA ALA A 117 -24.57 18.16 -21.51
C ALA A 117 -23.46 17.15 -21.23
N ILE A 118 -22.21 17.41 -21.67
CA ILE A 118 -21.07 16.53 -21.38
C ILE A 118 -20.79 16.46 -19.87
N ALA A 119 -20.80 17.60 -19.18
CA ALA A 119 -20.63 17.66 -17.73
C ALA A 119 -21.70 16.82 -17.01
N ARG A 120 -22.98 17.03 -17.35
CA ARG A 120 -24.10 16.31 -16.74
C ARG A 120 -24.08 14.82 -17.05
N TRP A 121 -23.80 14.42 -18.29
CA TRP A 121 -23.68 13.01 -18.66
C TRP A 121 -22.47 12.33 -18.03
N SER A 122 -21.38 13.07 -17.75
CA SER A 122 -20.25 12.55 -16.98
C SER A 122 -20.62 12.28 -15.52
N SER A 123 -21.39 13.17 -14.89
CA SER A 123 -21.95 12.93 -13.56
C SER A 123 -22.97 11.79 -13.54
N LEU A 124 -23.82 11.71 -14.56
CA LEU A 124 -24.80 10.64 -14.70
C LEU A 124 -24.11 9.28 -14.89
N GLN A 125 -23.07 9.22 -15.72
CA GLN A 125 -22.20 8.05 -15.89
C GLN A 125 -21.68 7.56 -14.53
N ALA A 126 -21.14 8.48 -13.73
CA ALA A 126 -20.62 8.16 -12.41
C ALA A 126 -21.72 7.67 -11.45
N ALA A 127 -22.86 8.36 -11.40
CA ALA A 127 -23.98 7.97 -10.54
C ALA A 127 -24.52 6.57 -10.88
N VAL A 128 -24.74 6.27 -12.17
CA VAL A 128 -25.21 4.95 -12.61
C VAL A 128 -24.16 3.87 -12.32
N ALA A 129 -22.90 4.08 -12.72
CA ALA A 129 -21.85 3.09 -12.53
C ALA A 129 -21.59 2.80 -11.05
N TRP A 130 -21.49 3.85 -10.23
CA TRP A 130 -21.24 3.70 -8.79
C TRP A 130 -22.43 3.13 -8.02
N SER A 131 -23.67 3.35 -8.46
CA SER A 131 -24.84 2.66 -7.87
C SER A 131 -24.78 1.14 -8.08
N GLY A 132 -24.06 0.68 -9.11
CA GLY A 132 -23.85 -0.75 -9.37
C GLY A 132 -22.79 -1.42 -8.49
N ILE A 133 -21.90 -0.65 -7.84
CA ILE A 133 -20.76 -1.18 -7.06
C ILE A 133 -20.72 -0.70 -5.61
N SER A 134 -21.31 0.44 -5.28
CA SER A 134 -21.27 1.04 -3.95
C SER A 134 -22.64 1.06 -3.27
N VAL A 135 -22.68 0.51 -2.06
CA VAL A 135 -23.90 0.46 -1.24
C VAL A 135 -24.39 1.87 -0.91
N ARG A 136 -23.48 2.80 -0.59
CA ARG A 136 -23.84 4.19 -0.26
C ARG A 136 -24.42 4.95 -1.44
N THR A 137 -23.90 4.73 -2.65
CA THR A 137 -24.42 5.37 -3.86
C THR A 137 -25.74 4.74 -4.29
N LEU A 138 -25.87 3.41 -4.18
CA LEU A 138 -27.15 2.72 -4.41
C LEU A 138 -28.26 3.22 -3.47
N LYS A 139 -27.96 3.42 -2.18
CA LYS A 139 -28.92 3.99 -1.22
C LYS A 139 -29.32 5.42 -1.56
N ARG A 140 -28.44 6.19 -2.21
CA ARG A 140 -28.71 7.56 -2.68
C ARG A 140 -29.56 7.56 -3.96
N PHE A 141 -29.32 6.62 -4.87
CA PHE A 141 -30.08 6.49 -6.12
C PHE A 141 -30.62 5.05 -6.30
N PRO A 142 -31.64 4.62 -5.53
CA PRO A 142 -32.13 3.24 -5.59
C PRO A 142 -32.78 2.87 -6.93
N THR A 143 -33.32 3.87 -7.63
CA THR A 143 -33.92 3.71 -8.96
C THR A 143 -33.47 4.85 -9.85
N GLU A 144 -33.53 4.65 -11.16
CA GLU A 144 -33.15 5.67 -12.14
C GLU A 144 -34.06 6.90 -12.08
N ARG A 145 -35.29 6.77 -11.57
CA ARG A 145 -36.16 7.93 -11.31
C ARG A 145 -35.53 8.91 -10.30
N HIS A 146 -34.80 8.43 -9.29
CA HIS A 146 -34.08 9.31 -8.37
C HIS A 146 -32.99 10.12 -9.09
N MET A 147 -32.43 9.62 -10.19
CA MET A 147 -31.45 10.37 -11.00
C MET A 147 -32.11 11.50 -11.80
N VAL A 148 -33.38 11.33 -12.19
CA VAL A 148 -34.19 12.37 -12.82
C VAL A 148 -34.57 13.44 -11.79
N GLU A 149 -35.04 13.03 -10.62
CA GLU A 149 -35.36 13.93 -9.50
C GLU A 149 -34.14 14.73 -9.04
N ALA A 150 -32.96 14.11 -9.03
CA ALA A 150 -31.68 14.77 -8.76
C ALA A 150 -31.16 15.63 -9.92
N LYS A 151 -31.89 15.73 -11.03
CA LYS A 151 -31.54 16.51 -12.24
C LYS A 151 -30.24 16.07 -12.93
N LEU A 152 -29.81 14.84 -12.72
CA LEU A 152 -28.71 14.22 -13.46
C LEU A 152 -29.16 13.72 -14.84
N MET A 153 -30.44 13.39 -14.97
CA MET A 153 -31.07 12.91 -16.19
C MET A 153 -32.33 13.74 -16.49
N THR A 154 -32.60 14.06 -17.75
CA THR A 154 -33.87 14.68 -18.17
C THR A 154 -34.95 13.63 -18.38
N GLU A 155 -36.22 14.01 -18.47
CA GLU A 155 -37.32 13.07 -18.80
C GLU A 155 -37.12 12.40 -20.17
N GLU A 156 -36.68 13.17 -21.18
CA GLU A 156 -36.40 12.64 -22.52
C GLU A 156 -35.27 11.58 -22.49
N GLU A 157 -34.21 11.85 -21.74
CA GLU A 157 -33.11 10.91 -21.56
C GLU A 157 -33.52 9.69 -20.77
N TYR A 158 -34.41 9.84 -19.78
CA TYR A 158 -34.96 8.74 -19.02
C TYR A 158 -35.74 7.79 -19.93
N ASP A 159 -36.61 8.31 -20.79
CA ASP A 159 -37.36 7.49 -21.74
C ASP A 159 -36.41 6.77 -22.72
N MET A 160 -35.40 7.47 -23.25
CA MET A 160 -34.38 6.86 -24.11
C MET A 160 -33.58 5.77 -23.38
N TYR A 161 -33.21 6.01 -22.12
CA TYR A 161 -32.45 5.09 -21.29
C TYR A 161 -33.27 3.86 -20.94
N MET A 162 -34.56 4.01 -20.61
CA MET A 162 -35.45 2.92 -20.24
C MET A 162 -35.82 2.03 -21.42
N ASN A 163 -36.08 2.62 -22.58
CA ASN A 163 -36.45 1.89 -23.80
C ASN A 163 -35.30 1.05 -24.39
N LEU A 164 -34.06 1.26 -23.93
CA LEU A 164 -32.92 0.45 -24.35
C LEU A 164 -32.97 -0.94 -23.70
N ASP A 165 -32.93 -2.00 -24.50
CA ASP A 165 -32.68 -3.36 -24.00
C ASP A 165 -31.16 -3.56 -23.82
N ALA A 166 -30.73 -3.78 -22.57
CA ALA A 166 -29.33 -3.92 -22.19
C ALA A 166 -29.21 -4.93 -21.04
N PRO A 167 -29.20 -6.24 -21.35
CA PRO A 167 -29.24 -7.30 -20.34
C PRO A 167 -28.01 -7.33 -19.42
N HIS A 168 -26.90 -6.71 -19.82
CA HIS A 168 -25.66 -6.63 -19.05
C HIS A 168 -25.51 -5.31 -18.28
N GLY A 169 -26.59 -4.55 -18.13
CA GLY A 169 -26.61 -3.26 -17.47
C GLY A 169 -26.35 -2.08 -18.42
N LYS A 170 -26.72 -0.89 -17.95
CA LYS A 170 -26.77 0.35 -18.75
C LYS A 170 -25.75 1.39 -18.30
N TRP A 171 -24.75 0.99 -17.51
CA TRP A 171 -23.77 1.90 -16.93
C TRP A 171 -22.96 2.66 -17.98
N PHE A 172 -22.76 2.12 -19.18
CA PHE A 172 -22.00 2.74 -20.27
C PHE A 172 -22.84 3.68 -21.16
N VAL A 173 -24.15 3.79 -20.94
CA VAL A 173 -25.02 4.54 -21.86
C VAL A 173 -24.66 6.04 -21.92
N PRO A 174 -24.45 6.75 -20.79
CA PRO A 174 -24.13 8.17 -20.84
C PRO A 174 -22.79 8.47 -21.52
N ILE A 175 -21.77 7.62 -21.38
CA ILE A 175 -20.49 7.81 -22.10
C ILE A 175 -20.68 7.70 -23.62
N MET A 176 -21.57 6.82 -24.08
CA MET A 176 -21.90 6.71 -25.50
C MET A 176 -22.63 7.96 -26.01
N TRP A 177 -23.46 8.60 -25.20
CA TRP A 177 -24.06 9.89 -25.55
C TRP A 177 -22.99 10.97 -25.71
N ILE A 178 -21.99 11.02 -24.83
CA ILE A 178 -20.84 11.94 -24.95
C ILE A 178 -20.08 11.70 -26.27
N VAL A 179 -19.73 10.44 -26.59
CA VAL A 179 -19.05 10.10 -27.85
C VAL A 179 -19.87 10.54 -29.07
N ASN A 180 -21.17 10.28 -29.07
CA ASN A 180 -22.06 10.67 -30.17
C ASN A 180 -22.19 12.19 -30.29
N LEU A 181 -22.20 12.93 -29.18
CA LEU A 181 -22.26 14.38 -29.18
C LEU A 181 -20.97 15.00 -29.74
N ILE A 182 -19.80 14.46 -29.37
CA ILE A 182 -18.49 14.85 -29.95
C ILE A 182 -18.50 14.58 -31.46
N LYS A 183 -18.96 13.40 -31.89
CA LYS A 183 -19.09 13.05 -33.32
C LYS A 183 -20.00 14.02 -34.08
N LYS A 184 -21.11 14.46 -33.48
CA LYS A 184 -21.98 15.50 -34.06
C LYS A 184 -21.23 16.82 -34.25
N GLN A 185 -20.41 17.24 -33.27
CA GLN A 185 -19.60 18.47 -33.42
C GLN A 185 -18.56 18.37 -34.53
N TYR A 186 -17.95 17.19 -34.69
CA TYR A 186 -17.02 16.93 -35.79
C TYR A 186 -17.71 17.02 -37.16
N HIS A 187 -18.88 16.39 -37.32
CA HIS A 187 -19.65 16.48 -38.56
C HIS A 187 -20.15 17.90 -38.86
N ALA A 188 -20.46 18.68 -37.82
CA ALA A 188 -20.78 20.09 -37.92
C ALA A 188 -19.56 20.98 -38.22
N LYS A 189 -18.36 20.40 -38.36
CA LYS A 189 -17.07 21.09 -38.57
C LYS A 189 -16.74 22.11 -37.49
N LYS A 190 -17.27 21.93 -36.27
CA LYS A 190 -16.92 22.74 -35.09
C LYS A 190 -15.61 22.32 -34.43
N ILE A 191 -15.24 21.05 -34.60
CA ILE A 191 -13.96 20.52 -34.12
C ILE A 191 -13.24 19.80 -35.28
N ASP A 192 -11.92 19.81 -35.25
CA ASP A 192 -11.08 19.10 -36.21
C ASP A 192 -10.76 17.65 -35.77
N THR A 193 -10.02 16.92 -36.62
CA THR A 193 -9.64 15.52 -36.37
C THR A 193 -8.73 15.35 -35.14
N ILE A 194 -7.84 16.32 -34.88
CA ILE A 194 -6.91 16.29 -33.74
C ILE A 194 -7.67 16.52 -32.44
N GLN A 195 -8.54 17.54 -32.42
CA GLN A 195 -9.42 17.84 -31.30
C GLN A 195 -10.35 16.66 -30.98
N MET A 196 -10.92 16.01 -32.00
CA MET A 196 -11.73 14.81 -31.82
C MET A 196 -10.94 13.67 -31.16
N ASP A 197 -9.72 13.38 -31.63
CA ASP A 197 -8.86 12.35 -31.02
C ASP A 197 -8.50 12.70 -29.56
N MET A 198 -8.15 13.96 -29.29
CA MET A 198 -7.84 14.45 -27.94
C MET A 198 -9.03 14.29 -26.99
N LEU A 199 -10.23 14.66 -27.43
CA LEU A 199 -11.46 14.49 -26.64
C LEU A 199 -11.76 13.01 -26.37
N LEU A 200 -11.74 12.16 -27.42
CA LEU A 200 -12.07 10.75 -27.28
C LEU A 200 -11.08 10.01 -26.38
N LYS A 201 -9.78 10.34 -26.42
CA LYS A 201 -8.79 9.79 -25.49
C LYS A 201 -9.14 10.07 -24.03
N GLN A 202 -9.61 11.28 -23.71
CA GLN A 202 -10.03 11.60 -22.33
C GLN A 202 -11.34 10.90 -21.96
N VAL A 203 -12.28 10.78 -22.89
CA VAL A 203 -13.54 10.04 -22.68
C VAL A 203 -13.25 8.56 -22.39
N TYR A 204 -12.35 7.93 -23.14
CA TYR A 204 -11.96 6.52 -22.92
C TYR A 204 -11.23 6.33 -21.59
N SER A 205 -10.26 7.20 -21.28
CA SER A 205 -9.57 7.15 -19.99
C SER A 205 -10.53 7.31 -18.81
N TYR A 206 -11.55 8.17 -18.93
CA TYR A 206 -12.59 8.34 -17.91
C TYR A 206 -13.46 7.08 -17.77
N ARG A 207 -13.83 6.46 -18.91
CA ARG A 207 -14.60 5.21 -18.96
C ARG A 207 -13.84 4.02 -18.34
N ASP A 208 -12.55 3.94 -18.58
CA ASP A 208 -11.72 2.80 -18.16
C ASP A 208 -11.67 2.66 -16.65
N GLY A 209 -11.70 3.77 -15.90
CA GLY A 209 -11.81 3.71 -14.45
C GLY A 209 -13.08 3.01 -13.97
N PHE A 210 -14.25 3.33 -14.53
CA PHE A 210 -15.49 2.60 -14.20
C PHE A 210 -15.41 1.12 -14.59
N ALA A 211 -14.89 0.83 -15.78
CA ALA A 211 -14.75 -0.55 -16.24
C ALA A 211 -13.86 -1.37 -15.30
N MET A 212 -12.72 -0.80 -14.88
CA MET A 212 -11.82 -1.45 -13.94
C MET A 212 -12.46 -1.66 -12.57
N LEU A 213 -13.22 -0.68 -12.07
CA LEU A 213 -13.96 -0.85 -10.81
C LEU A 213 -14.99 -1.99 -10.90
N PHE A 214 -15.70 -2.15 -12.02
CA PHE A 214 -16.56 -3.32 -12.24
C PHE A 214 -15.77 -4.63 -12.26
N VAL A 215 -14.55 -4.65 -12.82
CA VAL A 215 -13.70 -5.84 -12.81
C VAL A 215 -13.25 -6.19 -11.38
N TYR A 216 -12.86 -5.21 -10.56
CA TYR A 216 -12.54 -5.46 -9.15
C TYR A 216 -13.75 -5.88 -8.33
N ASP A 217 -14.95 -5.39 -8.69
CA ASP A 217 -16.18 -5.84 -8.05
C ASP A 217 -16.53 -7.28 -8.43
N TRP A 218 -16.45 -7.63 -9.70
CA TRP A 218 -16.76 -8.97 -10.19
C TRP A 218 -15.72 -10.02 -9.74
N VAL A 219 -14.42 -9.68 -9.88
CA VAL A 219 -13.30 -10.58 -9.57
C VAL A 219 -12.76 -10.27 -8.18
N LYS A 220 -13.43 -10.80 -7.16
CA LYS A 220 -12.98 -10.74 -5.77
C LYS A 220 -11.76 -11.65 -5.53
N ILE A 221 -11.10 -11.48 -4.39
CA ILE A 221 -10.04 -12.41 -3.94
C ILE A 221 -10.66 -13.81 -3.81
N PRO A 222 -9.98 -14.88 -4.27
CA PRO A 222 -10.51 -16.23 -4.22
C PRO A 222 -10.97 -16.62 -2.82
N LEU A 223 -12.20 -17.14 -2.72
CA LEU A 223 -12.83 -17.51 -1.46
C LEU A 223 -11.98 -18.52 -0.66
N VAL A 224 -11.33 -19.46 -1.35
CA VAL A 224 -10.44 -20.43 -0.68
C VAL A 224 -9.29 -19.73 0.05
N TYR A 225 -8.76 -18.63 -0.50
CA TYR A 225 -7.65 -17.92 0.13
C TYR A 225 -8.11 -17.20 1.40
N THR A 226 -9.27 -16.54 1.35
CA THR A 226 -9.86 -15.88 2.53
C THR A 226 -10.24 -16.91 3.61
N GLN A 227 -10.76 -18.07 3.20
CA GLN A 227 -11.08 -19.18 4.11
C GLN A 227 -9.83 -19.73 4.80
N VAL A 228 -8.74 -19.99 4.07
CA VAL A 228 -7.49 -20.52 4.65
C VAL A 228 -6.95 -19.58 5.72
N VAL A 229 -6.91 -18.27 5.44
CA VAL A 229 -6.42 -17.27 6.39
C VAL A 229 -7.34 -17.19 7.62
N ALA A 230 -8.66 -17.15 7.41
CA ALA A 230 -9.62 -17.12 8.51
C ALA A 230 -9.53 -18.38 9.38
N ILE A 231 -9.50 -19.58 8.79
CA ILE A 231 -9.39 -20.85 9.52
C ILE A 231 -8.08 -20.90 10.30
N ALA A 232 -6.96 -20.48 9.72
CA ALA A 232 -5.68 -20.46 10.41
C ALA A 232 -5.70 -19.50 11.61
N THR A 233 -6.21 -18.27 11.45
CA THR A 233 -6.27 -17.28 12.54
C THR A 233 -7.24 -17.69 13.64
N TYR A 234 -8.49 -18.04 13.29
CA TYR A 234 -9.48 -18.46 14.29
C TYR A 234 -9.11 -19.80 14.94
N GLY A 235 -8.57 -20.75 14.16
CA GLY A 235 -8.07 -22.02 14.66
C GLY A 235 -6.90 -21.86 15.63
N TYR A 236 -5.97 -20.95 15.35
CA TYR A 236 -4.89 -20.60 16.28
C TYR A 236 -5.44 -20.11 17.62
N PHE A 237 -6.39 -19.17 17.61
CA PHE A 237 -6.97 -18.67 18.86
C PHE A 237 -7.84 -19.70 19.58
N PHE A 238 -8.49 -20.60 18.84
CA PHE A 238 -9.17 -21.75 19.44
C PHE A 238 -8.19 -22.68 20.16
N ILE A 239 -7.02 -22.97 19.58
CA ILE A 239 -5.96 -23.73 20.25
C ILE A 239 -5.43 -22.96 21.47
N CYS A 240 -5.28 -21.64 21.38
CA CYS A 240 -4.86 -20.80 22.51
C CYS A 240 -5.87 -20.76 23.66
N LEU A 241 -7.16 -20.98 23.43
CA LEU A 241 -8.16 -21.06 24.52
C LEU A 241 -7.83 -22.18 25.51
N ILE A 242 -7.19 -23.25 25.05
CA ILE A 242 -6.76 -24.39 25.87
C ILE A 242 -5.28 -24.24 26.23
N GLY A 243 -4.41 -24.02 25.23
CA GLY A 243 -2.95 -24.01 25.42
C GLY A 243 -2.40 -22.85 26.26
N ARG A 244 -3.22 -21.84 26.58
CA ARG A 244 -2.85 -20.70 27.45
C ARG A 244 -3.61 -20.69 28.79
N GLN A 245 -4.28 -21.79 29.12
CA GLN A 245 -4.85 -21.98 30.46
C GLN A 245 -3.73 -22.15 31.49
N PRO A 246 -3.95 -21.70 32.73
CA PRO A 246 -3.01 -21.91 33.81
C PRO A 246 -2.90 -23.40 34.15
N LYS A 247 -1.69 -23.85 34.47
CA LYS A 247 -1.45 -25.22 34.94
C LYS A 247 -1.69 -25.24 36.45
N LEU A 248 -2.60 -26.10 36.90
CA LEU A 248 -3.02 -26.18 38.31
C LEU A 248 -2.26 -27.25 39.11
N ASP A 249 -1.09 -27.69 38.63
CA ASP A 249 -0.23 -28.58 39.41
C ASP A 249 0.55 -27.79 40.47
N GLN A 250 0.76 -28.43 41.61
CA GLN A 250 1.38 -27.82 42.80
C GLN A 250 2.77 -27.25 42.50
N LYS A 251 3.51 -27.83 41.54
CA LYS A 251 4.85 -27.42 41.15
C LYS A 251 4.85 -26.19 40.22
N SER A 252 3.95 -26.14 39.24
CA SER A 252 3.78 -24.95 38.40
C SER A 252 3.17 -23.77 39.15
N MET A 253 2.28 -23.99 40.12
CA MET A 253 1.75 -22.90 40.95
C MET A 253 2.81 -22.19 41.81
N GLU A 254 3.93 -22.87 42.12
CA GLU A 254 5.06 -22.29 42.86
C GLU A 254 6.04 -21.51 41.97
N THR A 255 6.07 -21.78 40.66
CA THR A 255 7.07 -21.20 39.72
C THR A 255 6.47 -20.27 38.67
N GLU A 256 5.24 -20.49 38.23
CA GLU A 256 4.55 -19.65 37.26
C GLU A 256 3.67 -18.64 38.02
N ILE A 257 3.93 -17.33 37.83
CA ILE A 257 2.99 -16.27 38.23
C ILE A 257 1.73 -16.52 37.41
N THR A 258 0.78 -17.23 38.01
CA THR A 258 -0.43 -17.67 37.33
C THR A 258 -1.35 -16.46 37.22
N ILE A 259 -1.10 -15.60 36.24
CA ILE A 259 -1.94 -14.42 36.01
C ILE A 259 -3.31 -14.94 35.57
N LEU A 260 -4.35 -14.66 36.36
CA LEU A 260 -5.75 -15.01 36.07
C LEU A 260 -6.28 -14.37 34.76
N PHE A 261 -5.47 -13.55 34.12
CA PHE A 261 -5.79 -12.77 32.94
C PHE A 261 -4.67 -12.92 31.89
N PRO A 262 -4.98 -13.37 30.66
CA PRO A 262 -3.97 -13.75 29.67
C PRO A 262 -3.47 -12.54 28.87
N ILE A 263 -2.75 -11.62 29.52
CA ILE A 263 -2.28 -10.32 28.96
C ILE A 263 -1.59 -10.49 27.59
N PHE A 264 -0.63 -11.41 27.47
CA PHE A 264 0.11 -11.60 26.23
C PHE A 264 -0.74 -12.21 25.12
N THR A 265 -1.70 -13.07 25.46
CA THR A 265 -2.67 -13.58 24.47
C THR A 265 -3.60 -12.48 24.00
N THR A 266 -4.00 -11.55 24.89
CA THR A 266 -4.74 -10.34 24.50
C THR A 266 -3.98 -9.51 23.48
N PHE A 267 -2.69 -9.25 23.71
CA PHE A 267 -1.86 -8.56 22.72
C PHE A 267 -1.75 -9.33 21.41
N GLN A 268 -1.55 -10.65 21.45
CA GLN A 268 -1.53 -11.49 20.25
C GLN A 268 -2.85 -11.42 19.47
N MET A 269 -4.00 -11.38 20.15
CA MET A 269 -5.30 -11.16 19.51
C MET A 269 -5.40 -9.80 18.86
N LEU A 270 -5.02 -8.73 19.57
CA LEU A 270 -5.01 -7.37 19.00
C LEU A 270 -4.16 -7.29 17.74
N PHE A 271 -3.00 -7.97 17.71
CA PHE A 271 -2.14 -7.99 16.52
C PHE A 271 -2.70 -8.90 15.41
N TYR A 272 -2.92 -10.19 15.66
CA TYR A 272 -3.28 -11.12 14.58
C TYR A 272 -4.74 -11.03 14.13
N LEU A 273 -5.71 -10.94 15.07
CA LEU A 273 -7.10 -10.71 14.67
C LEU A 273 -7.25 -9.29 14.14
N GLY A 274 -6.61 -8.31 14.77
CA GLY A 274 -6.58 -6.95 14.26
C GLY A 274 -6.09 -6.86 12.82
N TRP A 275 -4.99 -7.56 12.51
CA TRP A 275 -4.45 -7.60 11.16
C TRP A 275 -5.39 -8.31 10.17
N LEU A 276 -6.05 -9.39 10.59
CA LEU A 276 -7.13 -10.02 9.81
C LEU A 276 -8.29 -9.03 9.56
N LYS A 277 -8.70 -8.26 10.59
CA LYS A 277 -9.77 -7.24 10.46
C LYS A 277 -9.40 -6.12 9.50
N VAL A 278 -8.14 -5.65 9.52
CA VAL A 278 -7.63 -4.69 8.51
C VAL A 278 -7.85 -5.26 7.11
N GLY A 279 -7.48 -6.52 6.88
CA GLY A 279 -7.74 -7.19 5.62
C GLY A 279 -9.23 -7.28 5.27
N GLN A 280 -10.11 -7.54 6.25
CA GLN A 280 -11.56 -7.62 6.02
C GLN A 280 -12.18 -6.28 5.62
N PHE A 281 -11.87 -5.19 6.33
CA PHE A 281 -12.43 -3.87 6.02
C PHE A 281 -11.95 -3.35 4.65
N LEU A 282 -10.68 -3.55 4.32
CA LEU A 282 -10.13 -3.10 3.04
C LEU A 282 -10.54 -3.98 1.85
N MET A 283 -11.14 -5.16 2.09
CA MET A 283 -11.53 -6.10 1.05
C MET A 283 -12.65 -5.56 0.15
N ASN A 284 -13.56 -4.74 0.71
CA ASN A 284 -14.65 -4.12 -0.02
C ASN A 284 -14.76 -2.61 0.31
N PRO A 285 -13.95 -1.76 -0.34
CA PRO A 285 -13.88 -0.34 0.01
C PRO A 285 -15.08 0.51 -0.43
N PHE A 286 -16.11 -0.10 -1.01
CA PHE A 286 -17.32 0.56 -1.51
C PHE A 286 -18.56 0.28 -0.65
N GLY A 287 -18.36 -0.28 0.54
CA GLY A 287 -19.40 -0.62 1.50
C GLY A 287 -19.86 0.57 2.35
N GLU A 288 -20.06 0.29 3.63
CA GLU A 288 -20.56 1.24 4.63
C GLU A 288 -19.63 1.41 5.84
N ASP A 289 -18.42 0.83 5.79
CA ASP A 289 -17.46 0.92 6.88
C ASP A 289 -16.90 2.34 7.02
N ASP A 290 -16.38 2.66 8.22
CA ASP A 290 -15.94 4.03 8.55
C ASP A 290 -14.87 4.56 7.57
N ASP A 291 -14.01 3.67 7.03
CA ASP A 291 -12.88 3.98 6.15
C ASP A 291 -13.12 3.68 4.66
N ASP A 292 -14.36 3.35 4.28
CA ASP A 292 -14.73 3.15 2.87
C ASP A 292 -14.68 4.44 2.05
N PHE A 293 -14.48 4.30 0.74
CA PHE A 293 -14.39 5.43 -0.16
C PHE A 293 -15.69 6.24 -0.23
N GLU A 294 -15.54 7.56 -0.14
CA GLU A 294 -16.68 8.49 -0.12
C GLU A 294 -17.17 8.86 -1.52
N LEU A 295 -17.66 7.87 -2.28
CA LEU A 295 -18.10 8.09 -3.67
C LEU A 295 -19.23 9.11 -3.80
N ASN A 296 -20.10 9.26 -2.81
CA ASN A 296 -21.14 10.29 -2.82
C ASN A 296 -20.53 11.71 -2.76
N TYR A 297 -19.49 11.91 -1.95
CA TYR A 297 -18.74 13.17 -1.93
C TYR A 297 -18.02 13.40 -3.26
N VAL A 298 -17.34 12.38 -3.78
CA VAL A 298 -16.64 12.47 -5.08
C VAL A 298 -17.63 12.83 -6.18
N LEU A 299 -18.84 12.26 -6.19
CA LEU A 299 -19.89 12.59 -7.15
C LEU A 299 -20.32 14.04 -7.06
N ASP A 300 -20.56 14.56 -5.85
CA ASP A 300 -20.99 15.94 -5.62
C ASP A 300 -19.91 16.93 -6.05
N ARG A 301 -18.67 16.68 -5.63
CA ARG A 301 -17.49 17.45 -6.02
C ARG A 301 -17.32 17.46 -7.54
N ASN A 302 -17.39 16.29 -8.18
CA ASN A 302 -17.20 16.14 -9.62
C ASN A 302 -18.30 16.84 -10.40
N THR A 303 -19.55 16.73 -9.95
CA THR A 303 -20.68 17.41 -10.60
C THR A 303 -20.55 18.93 -10.50
N CYS A 304 -20.17 19.44 -9.32
CA CYS A 304 -19.94 20.86 -9.10
C CYS A 304 -18.82 21.41 -10.00
N ILE A 305 -17.65 20.76 -9.99
CA ILE A 305 -16.49 21.21 -10.78
C ILE A 305 -16.70 21.04 -12.27
N ALA A 306 -17.27 19.93 -12.72
CA ALA A 306 -17.60 19.74 -14.14
C ALA A 306 -18.59 20.80 -14.63
N HIS A 307 -19.58 21.17 -13.80
CA HIS A 307 -20.49 22.27 -14.12
C HIS A 307 -19.74 23.61 -14.25
N MET A 308 -18.94 23.99 -13.25
CA MET A 308 -18.16 25.25 -13.29
C MET A 308 -17.21 25.34 -14.50
N MET A 309 -16.58 24.22 -14.87
CA MET A 309 -15.71 24.14 -16.04
C MET A 309 -16.47 24.21 -17.37
N ALA A 310 -17.72 23.77 -17.40
CA ALA A 310 -18.59 23.90 -18.57
C ALA A 310 -19.17 25.31 -18.73
N THR A 311 -19.38 26.02 -17.62
CA THR A 311 -20.07 27.32 -17.58
C THR A 311 -19.10 28.47 -17.38
N GLU A 312 -18.83 28.84 -16.12
CA GLU A 312 -18.21 30.09 -15.68
C GLU A 312 -16.75 30.20 -16.08
N LEU A 313 -15.99 29.11 -15.91
CA LEU A 313 -14.55 29.09 -16.19
C LEU A 313 -14.25 28.90 -17.67
N SER A 314 -15.25 28.50 -18.45
CA SER A 314 -15.07 28.29 -19.89
C SER A 314 -14.87 29.65 -20.56
N ASP A 315 -13.71 29.80 -21.21
CA ASP A 315 -13.23 31.03 -21.85
C ASP A 315 -12.85 32.18 -20.88
N GLN A 316 -12.86 31.95 -19.57
CA GLN A 316 -12.38 32.94 -18.61
C GLN A 316 -10.86 32.93 -18.53
N CYS A 317 -10.24 34.07 -18.84
CA CYS A 317 -8.80 34.29 -18.69
C CYS A 317 -8.56 35.70 -18.14
N PRO A 318 -7.69 35.89 -17.14
CA PRO A 318 -7.26 37.23 -16.75
C PRO A 318 -6.46 37.88 -17.88
N ASP A 319 -6.43 39.22 -17.89
CA ASP A 319 -5.58 39.96 -18.83
C ASP A 319 -4.10 39.58 -18.64
N VAL A 320 -3.37 39.50 -19.75
CA VAL A 320 -1.93 39.20 -19.73
C VAL A 320 -1.20 40.35 -19.01
N GLY A 321 -0.82 40.10 -17.75
CA GLY A 321 -0.34 41.10 -16.82
C GLY A 321 1.19 41.18 -16.67
N ALA A 322 1.60 41.57 -15.45
CA ALA A 322 3.00 41.85 -15.10
C ALA A 322 3.92 40.62 -15.22
N PRO A 323 5.22 40.83 -15.51
CA PRO A 323 6.20 39.74 -15.60
C PRO A 323 6.43 39.08 -14.23
N MET A 324 6.79 37.79 -14.27
CA MET A 324 7.06 36.98 -13.07
C MET A 324 8.30 37.47 -12.32
N GLU A 325 8.19 37.65 -11.00
CA GLU A 325 9.34 37.87 -10.12
C GLU A 325 10.15 36.57 -9.93
N LYS A 326 11.47 36.64 -10.11
CA LYS A 326 12.34 35.45 -10.03
C LYS A 326 12.56 34.93 -8.61
N LEU A 327 12.49 35.81 -7.61
CA LEU A 327 12.75 35.48 -6.22
C LEU A 327 11.43 35.55 -5.44
N ILE A 328 10.94 34.40 -5.02
CA ILE A 328 9.70 34.29 -4.26
C ILE A 328 10.03 34.49 -2.77
N PRO A 329 9.43 35.46 -2.07
CA PRO A 329 9.73 35.73 -0.67
C PRO A 329 9.16 34.66 0.27
N HIS A 330 9.81 34.44 1.41
CA HIS A 330 9.30 33.61 2.49
C HIS A 330 8.52 34.43 3.52
N THR A 331 7.46 33.84 4.09
CA THR A 331 6.83 34.38 5.30
C THR A 331 7.76 34.22 6.50
N ARG A 332 7.53 34.98 7.58
CA ARG A 332 8.32 34.84 8.83
C ARG A 332 8.23 33.43 9.44
N ALA A 333 7.08 32.75 9.29
CA ALA A 333 6.90 31.40 9.80
C ALA A 333 7.74 30.39 9.01
N SER A 334 7.67 30.44 7.67
CA SER A 334 8.46 29.56 6.80
C SER A 334 9.95 29.84 6.89
N PHE A 335 10.37 31.10 7.04
CA PHE A 335 11.80 31.44 7.10
C PHE A 335 12.52 30.87 8.33
N LYS A 336 11.78 30.57 9.41
CA LYS A 336 12.31 29.88 10.59
C LYS A 336 12.62 28.41 10.31
N ILE A 337 11.97 27.82 9.31
CA ILE A 337 12.14 26.45 8.87
C ILE A 337 13.07 26.50 7.67
N GLN A 338 14.38 26.39 7.90
CA GLN A 338 15.35 26.48 6.82
C GLN A 338 15.32 25.22 5.96
N ASP A 339 15.15 25.41 4.65
CA ASP A 339 15.22 24.32 3.69
C ASP A 339 16.65 23.78 3.58
N VAL A 340 16.78 22.45 3.58
CA VAL A 340 18.04 21.79 3.23
C VAL A 340 18.13 21.75 1.70
N ILE A 341 18.85 22.72 1.14
CA ILE A 341 19.06 22.78 -0.32
C ILE A 341 19.90 21.56 -0.75
N PRO A 342 19.40 20.71 -1.67
CA PRO A 342 20.17 19.60 -2.20
C PRO A 342 21.42 20.13 -2.90
N LYS A 343 22.59 19.95 -2.28
CA LYS A 343 23.87 20.23 -2.93
C LYS A 343 24.31 18.97 -3.66
N SER A 344 24.72 19.11 -4.92
CA SER A 344 25.42 18.01 -5.59
C SER A 344 26.66 17.67 -4.76
N HIS A 345 26.72 16.44 -4.25
CA HIS A 345 27.72 15.99 -3.28
C HIS A 345 29.18 16.13 -3.78
N LEU A 346 29.37 16.22 -5.10
CA LEU A 346 30.67 16.45 -5.74
C LEU A 346 30.88 17.88 -6.26
N ALA A 347 29.85 18.73 -6.29
CA ALA A 347 29.99 20.09 -6.84
C ALA A 347 30.88 20.99 -5.97
N SER A 348 31.01 20.69 -4.68
CA SER A 348 31.97 21.34 -3.78
C SER A 348 33.33 20.63 -3.74
N PHE A 349 33.46 19.44 -4.33
CA PHE A 349 34.70 18.69 -4.34
C PHE A 349 35.63 19.24 -5.43
N LYS A 350 36.74 19.85 -5.01
CA LYS A 350 37.76 20.39 -5.91
C LYS A 350 38.96 19.46 -5.93
N LEU A 351 39.25 18.87 -7.10
CA LEU A 351 40.52 18.19 -7.34
C LEU A 351 41.65 19.23 -7.34
N THR A 352 42.79 18.88 -6.78
CA THR A 352 43.98 19.73 -6.85
C THR A 352 44.52 19.80 -8.28
N GLU A 353 45.25 20.86 -8.62
CA GLU A 353 45.84 21.00 -9.97
C GLU A 353 46.72 19.79 -10.36
N LYS A 354 47.38 19.15 -9.39
CA LYS A 354 48.18 17.96 -9.63
C LYS A 354 47.33 16.74 -10.01
N GLU A 355 46.18 16.56 -9.34
CA GLU A 355 45.25 15.46 -9.61
C GLU A 355 44.47 15.65 -10.92
N MET A 356 44.32 16.90 -11.37
CA MET A 356 43.71 17.23 -12.67
C MET A 356 44.68 17.06 -13.86
N LYS A 357 45.98 16.83 -13.62
CA LYS A 357 46.93 16.62 -14.72
C LYS A 357 46.66 15.28 -15.40
N LEU A 358 46.50 15.34 -16.72
CA LEU A 358 46.41 14.14 -17.55
C LEU A 358 47.76 13.42 -17.55
N ILE A 359 47.72 12.13 -17.24
CA ILE A 359 48.88 11.25 -17.38
C ILE A 359 49.00 10.94 -18.88
N LYS A 360 50.17 11.18 -19.48
CA LYS A 360 50.37 10.89 -20.89
C LYS A 360 50.42 9.37 -21.12
N PRO A 361 50.02 8.87 -22.31
CA PRO A 361 50.08 7.45 -22.62
C PRO A 361 51.50 6.86 -22.44
N GLU A 362 52.52 7.65 -22.77
CA GLU A 362 53.94 7.31 -22.61
C GLU A 362 54.30 7.03 -21.14
N ASP A 363 53.83 7.86 -20.21
CA ASP A 363 54.06 7.71 -18.77
C ASP A 363 53.29 6.50 -18.21
N ILE A 364 52.14 6.17 -18.80
CA ILE A 364 51.36 4.97 -18.45
C ILE A 364 52.15 3.72 -18.87
N GLU A 365 52.62 3.66 -20.12
CA GLU A 365 53.41 2.53 -20.63
C GLU A 365 54.70 2.34 -19.83
N GLU A 366 55.39 3.42 -19.47
CA GLU A 366 56.58 3.36 -18.63
C GLU A 366 56.25 2.86 -17.21
N SER A 367 55.17 3.34 -16.61
CA SER A 367 54.72 2.87 -15.29
C SER A 367 54.34 1.38 -15.28
N GLU A 368 53.70 0.90 -16.35
CA GLU A 368 53.35 -0.51 -16.53
C GLU A 368 54.58 -1.39 -16.73
N ARG A 369 55.58 -0.94 -17.51
CA ARG A 369 56.88 -1.62 -17.65
C ARG A 369 57.61 -1.71 -16.32
N LEU A 370 57.69 -0.62 -15.56
CA LEU A 370 58.32 -0.59 -14.22
C LEU A 370 57.59 -1.48 -13.21
N LEU A 371 56.25 -1.56 -13.28
CA LEU A 371 55.45 -2.48 -12.47
C LEU A 371 55.70 -3.94 -12.87
N ALA A 372 55.87 -4.24 -14.15
CA ALA A 372 56.22 -5.57 -14.64
C ALA A 372 57.63 -5.99 -14.19
N GLU A 373 58.60 -5.08 -14.23
CA GLU A 373 59.96 -5.31 -13.72
C GLU A 373 59.98 -5.54 -12.20
N LYS A 374 59.25 -4.74 -11.42
CA LYS A 374 59.11 -4.95 -9.96
C LYS A 374 58.45 -6.30 -9.63
N ARG A 375 57.47 -6.74 -10.42
CA ARG A 375 56.87 -8.09 -10.30
C ARG A 375 57.89 -9.19 -10.63
N SER A 376 58.75 -8.98 -11.61
CA SER A 376 59.84 -9.89 -11.97
C SER A 376 60.90 -9.98 -10.87
N HIS A 377 61.35 -8.84 -10.31
CA HIS A 377 62.29 -8.79 -9.19
C HIS A 377 61.76 -9.43 -7.91
N ARG A 378 60.46 -9.25 -7.59
CA ARG A 378 59.83 -9.97 -6.46
C ARG A 378 59.79 -11.49 -6.68
N ARG A 379 59.58 -11.96 -7.92
CA ARG A 379 59.64 -13.40 -8.23
C ARG A 379 61.06 -13.96 -8.06
N LEU A 380 62.08 -13.26 -8.55
CA LEU A 380 63.50 -13.65 -8.39
C LEU A 380 63.94 -13.66 -6.91
N GLY A 381 63.55 -12.66 -6.12
CA GLY A 381 63.83 -12.62 -4.68
C GLY A 381 63.19 -13.77 -3.89
N ASN A 382 61.95 -14.14 -4.23
CA ASN A 382 61.26 -15.27 -3.60
C ASN A 382 61.83 -16.64 -4.02
N ILE A 383 62.42 -16.75 -5.22
CA ILE A 383 63.11 -17.97 -5.67
C ILE A 383 64.45 -18.10 -4.94
N LEU A 384 65.23 -17.02 -4.83
CA LEU A 384 66.50 -17.01 -4.11
C LEU A 384 66.34 -17.30 -2.61
N SER A 385 65.28 -16.77 -1.96
CA SER A 385 65.03 -17.06 -0.54
C SER A 385 64.68 -18.55 -0.32
N ARG A 386 63.86 -19.14 -1.20
CA ARG A 386 63.52 -20.57 -1.15
C ARG A 386 64.75 -21.46 -1.35
N SER A 387 65.62 -21.13 -2.31
CA SER A 387 66.86 -21.87 -2.55
C SER A 387 67.84 -21.81 -1.36
N LEU A 388 67.91 -20.67 -0.65
CA LEU A 388 68.73 -20.50 0.55
C LEU A 388 68.17 -21.27 1.76
N ASP A 389 66.85 -21.29 1.92
CA ASP A 389 66.18 -22.04 2.99
C ASP A 389 66.29 -23.57 2.79
N ASP A 390 66.21 -24.04 1.55
CA ASP A 390 66.40 -25.46 1.22
C ASP A 390 67.86 -25.92 1.41
N ALA A 391 68.84 -25.06 1.10
CA ALA A 391 70.26 -25.32 1.38
C ALA A 391 70.57 -25.40 2.88
N LYS A 392 69.96 -24.51 3.69
CA LYS A 392 70.09 -24.54 5.17
C LYS A 392 69.44 -25.77 5.80
N LYS A 393 68.29 -26.22 5.29
CA LYS A 393 67.62 -27.45 5.78
C LYS A 393 68.41 -28.72 5.49
N ASN A 394 69.11 -28.81 4.36
CA ASN A 394 69.92 -29.97 4.02
C ASN A 394 71.23 -30.04 4.82
N ALA A 395 71.84 -28.90 5.19
CA ALA A 395 73.03 -28.87 6.05
C ALA A 395 72.74 -29.29 7.50
N LYS A 396 71.55 -28.96 8.02
CA LYS A 396 71.16 -29.24 9.41
C LYS A 396 70.70 -30.68 9.67
N LYS A 397 70.48 -31.49 8.64
CA LYS A 397 69.97 -32.87 8.75
C LYS A 397 71.09 -33.93 8.83
N ASN A 398 72.34 -33.54 8.62
CA ASN A 398 73.51 -34.43 8.64
C ASN A 398 74.43 -34.24 9.87
N GLY A 399 74.09 -33.35 10.82
CA GLY A 399 75.03 -32.86 11.84
C GLY A 399 74.88 -33.40 13.26
N ASP A 400 73.68 -33.69 13.77
CA ASP A 400 73.49 -33.84 15.22
C ASP A 400 72.86 -35.21 15.57
N ILE A 401 73.73 -36.23 15.67
CA ILE A 401 73.61 -37.40 16.55
C ILE A 401 74.73 -37.22 17.59
N GLU A 402 74.37 -37.22 18.88
CA GLU A 402 75.17 -37.07 20.13
C GLU A 402 74.71 -35.83 20.93
N GLU A 403 73.71 -36.03 21.81
CA GLU A 403 73.86 -36.19 23.28
C GLU A 403 74.19 -34.85 23.97
N ASP A 404 73.19 -34.19 24.57
CA ASP A 404 72.70 -34.36 25.96
C ASP A 404 73.65 -33.82 27.05
N SER A 405 73.01 -33.11 27.99
CA SER A 405 73.40 -32.78 29.38
C SER A 405 74.03 -31.42 29.72
N GLU A 406 73.59 -30.97 30.91
CA GLU A 406 74.03 -29.86 31.78
C GLU A 406 73.39 -28.47 31.53
N GLU A 407 72.33 -28.11 32.26
CA GLU A 407 72.25 -27.60 33.66
C GLU A 407 72.53 -26.08 33.79
N ASP A 408 71.50 -25.39 34.26
CA ASP A 408 71.47 -24.31 35.27
C ASP A 408 72.71 -23.42 35.45
N ASP A 409 72.53 -22.10 35.27
CA ASP A 409 72.54 -21.14 36.39
C ASP A 409 72.15 -19.71 35.93
N LYS A 410 71.37 -19.02 36.78
CA LYS A 410 71.33 -17.56 37.10
C LYS A 410 71.57 -16.54 35.97
N ASN A 411 70.70 -15.56 35.73
CA ASN A 411 70.04 -14.62 36.68
C ASN A 411 68.98 -13.82 35.92
#